data_AF-A0A7C1QG90-F1
#
_entry.id   AF-A0A7C1QG90-F1
#
_cell.length_a   1.000
_cell.length_b   1.000
_cell.length_c   1.000
_cell.angle_alpha   90.00
_cell.angle_beta   90.00
_cell.angle_gamma   90.00
#
_symmetry.space_group_name_H-M   'P 1'
#
loop_
_entity.id
_entity.type
_entity.pdbx_description
1 polymer ?
#
loop_
_entity_poly.entity_id
_entity_poly.type
_entity_poly.pdbx_seq_one_letter_code
_entity_poly.pdbx_strand_id
1 'polypeptide(L)'
;MNEKTSLVKIEPTYSQRFTSMVVKEFSAQVGKLQLTPYQEKLAQHMFVAIDAQLKSLEAKRLTDKSKKDMAPIVWENINMAKLAIDAAHRVELGLDALIPNHIHPIPYLNSRTKLYDLDLRVGYVGKDCYKRKMSLNPPTDIIYQLVYGSDEFIPMMKSHLRKVETYEFNIKSPFQRGEVIGGFGYIIYENPEENKLIMVSKADFDKSKKAAQSNKFWDNHPREMQYKTLVHRTLDKIQIDPEKVNKSFLEVELGEAEAIAAAQIEEGANKETIDIEHEKTDDPAQTVEERKADGGPSTIEPEIDEDEKIGGEGPDF
;
A
#
# COMPACT_ATOMS: atom_id res chain seq x y z
N MET A 1 29.47 42.68 -43.55
CA MET A 1 28.84 41.33 -43.50
C MET A 1 28.37 41.13 -42.07
N ASN A 2 27.12 40.71 -41.83
CA ASN A 2 26.64 40.45 -40.48
C ASN A 2 26.36 38.96 -40.34
N GLU A 3 27.25 38.25 -39.64
CA GLU A 3 26.99 36.87 -39.26
C GLU A 3 25.91 36.84 -38.18
N LYS A 4 24.75 36.26 -38.50
CA LYS A 4 23.76 35.89 -37.49
C LYS A 4 24.18 34.56 -36.88
N THR A 5 24.93 34.60 -35.78
CA THR A 5 25.26 33.40 -34.99
C THR A 5 23.97 32.79 -34.47
N SER A 6 23.50 31.72 -35.12
CA SER A 6 22.27 31.03 -34.74
C SER A 6 22.51 30.22 -33.47
N LEU A 7 22.07 30.76 -32.33
CA LEU A 7 22.09 30.07 -31.05
C LEU A 7 21.23 28.80 -31.11
N VAL A 8 21.86 27.65 -31.30
CA VAL A 8 21.21 26.35 -31.22
C VAL A 8 20.75 26.14 -29.77
N LYS A 9 19.44 26.11 -29.55
CA LYS A 9 18.89 25.67 -28.26
C LYS A 9 19.23 24.19 -28.08
N ILE A 10 20.11 23.91 -27.12
CA ILE A 10 20.35 22.55 -26.66
C ILE A 10 19.12 22.14 -25.84
N GLU A 11 18.32 21.23 -26.36
CA GLU A 11 17.20 20.65 -25.62
C GLU A 11 17.71 19.89 -24.40
N PRO A 12 17.17 20.13 -23.19
CA PRO A 12 17.62 19.44 -21.99
C PRO A 12 17.30 17.94 -22.09
N THR A 13 18.26 17.11 -21.68
CA THR A 13 18.14 15.65 -21.65
C THR A 13 17.01 15.19 -20.71
N TYR A 14 16.51 13.96 -20.86
CA TYR A 14 15.48 13.42 -19.95
C TYR A 14 15.92 13.42 -18.48
N SER A 15 17.20 13.19 -18.19
CA SER A 15 17.74 13.30 -16.82
C SER A 15 17.63 14.72 -16.27
N GLN A 16 18.01 15.73 -17.06
CA GLN A 16 17.87 17.15 -16.69
C GLN A 16 16.39 17.53 -16.54
N ARG A 17 15.54 17.18 -17.50
CA ARG A 17 14.09 17.45 -17.46
C ARG A 17 13.45 16.84 -16.20
N PHE A 18 13.67 15.56 -15.95
CA PHE A 18 13.17 14.85 -14.77
C PHE A 18 13.67 15.49 -13.47
N THR A 19 14.99 15.69 -13.33
CA THR A 19 15.57 16.28 -12.12
C THR A 19 15.03 17.69 -11.87
N SER A 20 14.91 18.54 -12.90
CA SER A 20 14.31 19.88 -12.77
C SER A 20 12.85 19.84 -12.32
N MET A 21 12.06 18.85 -12.77
CA MET A 21 10.68 18.69 -12.30
C MET A 21 10.62 18.12 -10.88
N VAL A 22 11.49 17.18 -10.49
CA VAL A 22 11.59 16.72 -9.09
C VAL A 22 11.97 17.88 -8.15
N VAL A 23 12.93 18.73 -8.53
CA VAL A 23 13.29 19.95 -7.77
C VAL A 23 12.07 20.89 -7.65
N LYS A 24 11.31 21.09 -8.72
CA LYS A 24 10.11 21.94 -8.72
C LYS A 24 9.02 21.41 -7.79
N GLU A 25 8.64 20.14 -7.92
CA GLU A 25 7.57 19.56 -7.11
C GLU A 25 8.00 19.42 -5.63
N PHE A 26 9.25 19.05 -5.36
CA PHE A 26 9.80 19.07 -4.01
C PHE A 26 9.76 20.48 -3.39
N SER A 27 10.12 21.51 -4.16
CA SER A 27 10.03 22.92 -3.69
C SER A 27 8.59 23.33 -3.36
N ALA A 28 7.62 22.90 -4.17
CA ALA A 28 6.20 23.19 -3.96
C ALA A 28 5.60 22.44 -2.76
N GLN A 29 6.11 21.25 -2.43
CA GLN A 29 5.61 20.41 -1.33
C GLN A 29 6.29 20.69 0.02
N VAL A 30 7.62 20.87 0.02
CA VAL A 30 8.47 20.93 1.23
C VAL A 30 8.83 22.38 1.58
N GLY A 31 8.49 23.36 0.73
CA GLY A 31 8.79 24.79 0.93
C GLY A 31 10.28 25.14 0.83
N LYS A 32 11.15 24.17 0.47
CA LYS A 32 12.59 24.34 0.33
C LYS A 32 12.95 24.48 -1.14
N LEU A 33 13.50 25.65 -1.52
CA LEU A 33 13.76 26.05 -2.90
C LEU A 33 14.79 25.18 -3.67
N GLN A 34 15.52 24.32 -2.96
CA GLN A 34 16.57 23.46 -3.51
C GLN A 34 16.61 22.12 -2.76
N LEU A 35 17.03 21.06 -3.45
CA LEU A 35 17.36 19.76 -2.86
C LEU A 35 18.70 19.84 -2.11
N THR A 36 18.90 18.98 -1.10
CA THR A 36 20.25 18.73 -0.57
C THR A 36 21.06 17.87 -1.55
N PRO A 37 22.41 17.90 -1.55
CA PRO A 37 23.23 17.05 -2.42
C PRO A 37 22.95 15.54 -2.28
N TYR A 38 22.49 15.10 -1.11
CA TYR A 38 22.01 13.74 -0.89
C TYR A 38 20.72 13.45 -1.67
N GLN A 39 19.75 14.37 -1.61
CA GLN A 39 18.47 14.24 -2.33
C GLN A 39 18.64 14.40 -3.86
N GLU A 40 19.57 15.24 -4.32
CA GLU A 40 19.96 15.30 -5.74
C GLU A 40 20.51 13.95 -6.22
N LYS A 41 21.39 13.31 -5.43
CA LYS A 41 21.89 11.96 -5.71
C LYS A 41 20.76 10.93 -5.75
N LEU A 42 19.81 10.97 -4.82
CA LEU A 42 18.63 10.08 -4.83
C LEU A 42 17.77 10.29 -6.08
N ALA A 43 17.57 11.53 -6.53
CA ALA A 43 16.87 11.81 -7.78
C ALA A 43 17.64 11.28 -9.02
N GLN A 44 18.96 11.44 -9.06
CA GLN A 44 19.79 10.86 -10.13
C GLN A 44 19.72 9.32 -10.14
N HIS A 45 19.78 8.69 -8.96
CA HIS A 45 19.61 7.24 -8.80
C HIS A 45 18.22 6.77 -9.26
N MET A 46 17.15 7.52 -8.93
CA MET A 46 15.79 7.29 -9.41
C MET A 46 15.73 7.28 -10.94
N PHE A 47 16.35 8.27 -11.59
CA PHE A 47 16.40 8.35 -13.05
C PHE A 47 17.08 7.11 -13.67
N VAL A 48 18.23 6.69 -13.12
CA VAL A 48 18.97 5.51 -13.62
C VAL A 48 18.16 4.22 -13.46
N ALA A 49 17.48 4.04 -12.31
CA ALA A 49 16.63 2.87 -12.07
C ALA A 49 15.43 2.82 -13.03
N ILE A 50 14.78 3.95 -13.28
CA ILE A 50 13.66 4.05 -14.22
C ILE A 50 14.16 3.79 -15.65
N ASP A 51 15.23 4.44 -16.09
CA ASP A 51 15.76 4.32 -17.45
C ASP A 51 16.16 2.87 -17.79
N ALA A 52 16.82 2.17 -16.85
CA ALA A 52 17.15 0.75 -17.00
C ALA A 52 15.89 -0.13 -17.08
N GLN A 53 14.86 0.16 -16.27
CA GLN A 53 13.60 -0.58 -16.27
C GLN A 53 12.78 -0.35 -17.54
N LEU A 54 12.68 0.89 -18.03
CA LEU A 54 12.00 1.21 -19.30
C LEU A 54 12.66 0.46 -20.46
N LYS A 55 14.00 0.49 -20.56
CA LYS A 55 14.76 -0.27 -21.57
C LYS A 55 14.53 -1.79 -21.46
N SER A 56 14.51 -2.32 -20.25
CA SER A 56 14.23 -3.75 -19.96
C SER A 56 12.82 -4.18 -20.39
N LEU A 57 11.83 -3.29 -20.25
CA LEU A 57 10.44 -3.57 -20.59
C LEU A 57 10.14 -3.33 -22.08
N GLU A 58 10.72 -2.31 -22.71
CA GLU A 58 10.59 -2.08 -24.15
C GLU A 58 11.26 -3.20 -24.95
N ALA A 59 12.44 -3.68 -24.54
CA ALA A 59 13.06 -4.86 -25.16
C ALA A 59 12.14 -6.09 -25.14
N LYS A 60 11.44 -6.32 -24.01
CA LYS A 60 10.43 -7.39 -23.90
C LYS A 60 9.22 -7.13 -24.79
N ARG A 61 8.71 -5.89 -24.84
CA ARG A 61 7.59 -5.49 -25.71
C ARG A 61 7.90 -5.73 -27.18
N LEU A 62 9.12 -5.42 -27.64
CA LEU A 62 9.56 -5.63 -29.01
C LEU A 62 9.67 -7.12 -29.39
N THR A 63 10.01 -8.00 -28.43
CA THR A 63 9.98 -9.47 -28.66
C THR A 63 8.57 -10.07 -28.61
N ASP A 64 7.63 -9.42 -27.93
CA ASP A 64 6.26 -9.90 -27.74
C ASP A 64 5.34 -9.44 -28.88
N LYS A 65 5.08 -10.35 -29.83
CA LYS A 65 4.19 -10.10 -30.98
C LYS A 65 2.80 -9.62 -30.58
N SER A 66 2.30 -9.94 -29.38
CA SER A 66 0.98 -9.49 -28.89
C SER A 66 0.95 -8.04 -28.40
N LYS A 67 2.12 -7.40 -28.23
CA LYS A 67 2.26 -6.04 -27.69
C LYS A 67 2.88 -5.05 -28.67
N LYS A 68 3.03 -5.44 -29.95
CA LYS A 68 3.67 -4.64 -30.99
C LYS A 68 2.96 -3.30 -31.21
N ASP A 69 1.63 -3.30 -31.14
CA ASP A 69 0.77 -2.14 -31.38
C ASP A 69 0.46 -1.34 -30.10
N MET A 70 1.00 -1.76 -28.95
CA MET A 70 1.01 -0.93 -27.73
C MET A 70 2.03 0.20 -27.88
N ALA A 71 1.80 1.31 -27.17
CA ALA A 71 2.75 2.43 -27.13
C ALA A 71 4.15 1.97 -26.66
N PRO A 72 5.25 2.51 -27.22
CA PRO A 72 6.60 2.21 -26.73
C PRO A 72 6.79 2.63 -25.26
N ILE A 73 7.48 1.80 -24.48
CA ILE A 73 7.76 2.00 -23.06
C ILE A 73 9.02 2.85 -22.93
N VAL A 74 8.89 4.13 -23.26
CA VAL A 74 10.01 5.10 -23.41
C VAL A 74 9.66 6.44 -22.75
N TRP A 75 10.67 7.26 -22.47
CA TRP A 75 10.55 8.54 -21.75
C TRP A 75 9.56 9.54 -22.38
N GLU A 76 9.43 9.53 -23.71
CA GLU A 76 8.46 10.32 -24.49
C GLU A 76 7.01 10.07 -24.06
N ASN A 77 6.68 8.83 -23.68
CA ASN A 77 5.33 8.37 -23.39
C ASN A 77 5.02 8.34 -21.88
N ILE A 78 5.87 8.93 -21.03
CA ILE A 78 5.67 8.92 -19.57
C ILE A 78 4.86 10.13 -19.09
N ASN A 79 3.93 9.91 -18.15
CA ASN A 79 3.30 10.98 -17.38
C ASN A 79 4.30 11.58 -16.39
N MET A 80 5.16 12.46 -16.91
CA MET A 80 6.26 13.08 -16.18
C MET A 80 5.80 13.92 -14.98
N ALA A 81 4.60 14.51 -15.03
CA ALA A 81 4.06 15.31 -13.93
C ALA A 81 3.73 14.45 -12.70
N LYS A 82 3.01 13.33 -12.88
CA LYS A 82 2.77 12.34 -11.81
C LYS A 82 4.09 11.78 -11.29
N LEU A 83 4.98 11.37 -12.21
CA LEU A 83 6.28 10.79 -11.84
C LEU A 83 7.15 11.74 -11.01
N ALA A 84 7.15 13.05 -11.31
CA ALA A 84 7.92 14.02 -10.53
C ALA A 84 7.39 14.20 -9.10
N ILE A 85 6.06 14.21 -8.92
CA ILE A 85 5.38 14.22 -7.61
C ILE A 85 5.74 12.96 -6.81
N ASP A 86 5.56 11.77 -7.41
CA ASP A 86 5.89 10.51 -6.75
C ASP A 86 7.37 10.43 -6.36
N ALA A 87 8.26 10.84 -7.26
CA ALA A 87 9.69 10.82 -7.01
C ALA A 87 10.11 11.79 -5.90
N ALA A 88 9.52 12.99 -5.84
CA ALA A 88 9.76 13.95 -4.76
C ALA A 88 9.43 13.32 -3.39
N HIS A 89 8.30 12.62 -3.27
CA HIS A 89 7.92 11.93 -2.02
C HIS A 89 8.93 10.86 -1.60
N ARG A 90 9.37 9.99 -2.53
CA ARG A 90 10.36 8.94 -2.20
C ARG A 90 11.75 9.51 -1.91
N VAL A 91 12.14 10.60 -2.58
CA VAL A 91 13.39 11.33 -2.32
C VAL A 91 13.36 12.02 -0.94
N GLU A 92 12.22 12.56 -0.51
CA GLU A 92 12.10 13.17 0.83
C GLU A 92 12.22 12.12 1.95
N LEU A 93 11.64 10.93 1.79
CA LEU A 93 11.81 9.79 2.72
C LEU A 93 13.24 9.20 2.72
N GLY A 94 14.12 9.69 1.85
CA GLY A 94 15.49 9.22 1.73
C GLY A 94 15.59 7.80 1.16
N LEU A 95 14.75 7.48 0.18
CA LEU A 95 14.72 6.20 -0.51
C LEU A 95 15.53 6.25 -1.82
N ASP A 96 16.30 5.20 -2.06
CA ASP A 96 17.25 5.08 -3.17
C ASP A 96 16.84 3.93 -4.09
N ALA A 97 16.47 4.23 -5.35
CA ALA A 97 15.99 3.23 -6.29
C ALA A 97 17.07 2.27 -6.82
N LEU A 98 18.37 2.52 -6.57
CA LEU A 98 19.46 1.60 -6.92
C LEU A 98 19.78 0.61 -5.79
N ILE A 99 19.24 0.80 -4.59
CA ILE A 99 19.35 -0.18 -3.50
C ILE A 99 18.27 -1.27 -3.71
N PRO A 100 18.64 -2.57 -3.73
CA PRO A 100 17.69 -3.65 -3.95
C PRO A 100 16.47 -3.57 -3.02
N ASN A 101 15.27 -3.57 -3.62
CA ASN A 101 14.00 -3.57 -2.89
C ASN A 101 13.78 -2.36 -1.94
N HIS A 102 14.41 -1.21 -2.25
CA HIS A 102 13.94 0.09 -1.80
C HIS A 102 12.74 0.57 -2.62
N ILE A 103 12.88 0.67 -3.96
CA ILE A 103 11.83 1.14 -4.87
C ILE A 103 11.83 0.25 -6.11
N HIS A 104 10.64 -0.12 -6.59
CA HIS A 104 10.42 -0.82 -7.85
C HIS A 104 9.63 0.09 -8.80
N PRO A 105 10.25 0.63 -9.87
CA PRO A 105 9.51 1.34 -10.90
C PRO A 105 8.65 0.38 -11.73
N ILE A 106 7.33 0.58 -11.72
CA ILE A 106 6.36 -0.25 -12.44
C ILE A 106 5.54 0.67 -13.36
N PRO A 107 5.87 0.76 -14.67
CA PRO A 107 5.07 1.53 -15.62
C PRO A 107 3.79 0.77 -16.01
N TYR A 108 2.67 1.46 -16.04
CA TYR A 108 1.37 0.95 -16.50
C TYR A 108 0.69 1.97 -17.42
N LEU A 109 0.05 1.50 -18.49
CA LEU A 109 -0.56 2.38 -19.50
C LEU A 109 -1.88 2.94 -18.96
N ASN A 110 -1.96 4.26 -18.81
CA ASN A 110 -3.18 4.92 -18.37
C ASN A 110 -4.15 5.07 -19.55
N SER A 111 -5.25 4.32 -19.51
CA SER A 111 -6.26 4.30 -20.57
C SER A 111 -6.94 5.65 -20.88
N ARG A 112 -6.87 6.63 -19.97
CA ARG A 112 -7.44 7.98 -20.15
C ARG A 112 -6.44 8.92 -20.82
N THR A 113 -5.22 9.02 -20.30
CA THR A 113 -4.19 9.95 -20.81
C THR A 113 -3.42 9.40 -22.02
N LYS A 114 -3.47 8.09 -22.25
CA LYS A 114 -2.65 7.32 -23.22
C LYS A 114 -1.14 7.39 -22.96
N LEU A 115 -0.72 7.90 -21.81
CA LEU A 115 0.66 7.87 -21.31
C LEU A 115 0.84 6.73 -20.31
N TYR A 116 2.08 6.31 -20.10
CA TYR A 116 2.47 5.46 -19.00
C TYR A 116 2.56 6.28 -17.71
N ASP A 117 1.73 5.95 -16.73
CA ASP A 117 2.01 6.31 -15.35
C ASP A 117 3.07 5.34 -14.80
N LEU A 118 3.90 5.80 -13.87
CA LEU A 118 4.73 4.92 -13.06
C LEU A 118 4.15 4.81 -11.66
N ASP A 119 4.10 3.59 -11.13
CA ASP A 119 4.07 3.32 -9.71
C ASP A 119 5.52 3.19 -9.23
N LEU A 120 5.95 4.11 -8.35
CA LEU A 120 7.22 4.01 -7.62
C LEU A 120 6.97 3.20 -6.34
N ARG A 121 6.76 1.90 -6.53
CA ARG A 121 6.31 0.98 -5.48
C ARG A 121 7.41 0.75 -4.47
N VAL A 122 7.19 1.15 -3.22
CA VAL A 122 8.19 0.96 -2.16
C VAL A 122 8.30 -0.52 -1.81
N GLY A 123 9.53 -1.04 -1.79
CA GLY A 123 9.83 -2.40 -1.39
C GLY A 123 10.00 -2.54 0.12
N TYR A 124 9.97 -3.77 0.66
CA TYR A 124 9.97 -3.98 2.11
C TYR A 124 11.25 -3.51 2.82
N VAL A 125 12.41 -3.46 2.14
CA VAL A 125 13.64 -2.86 2.70
C VAL A 125 13.53 -1.33 2.76
N GLY A 126 12.94 -0.72 1.72
CA GLY A 126 12.62 0.71 1.73
C GLY A 126 11.62 1.06 2.84
N LYS A 127 10.61 0.21 3.06
CA LYS A 127 9.62 0.39 4.13
C LYS A 127 10.26 0.31 5.52
N ASP A 128 11.15 -0.65 5.77
CA ASP A 128 11.92 -0.71 7.02
C ASP A 128 12.75 0.57 7.22
N CYS A 129 13.49 0.97 6.18
CA CYS A 129 14.36 2.16 6.20
C CYS A 129 13.63 3.45 6.60
N TYR A 130 12.44 3.76 6.07
CA TYR A 130 11.71 4.96 6.50
C TYR A 130 10.89 4.77 7.78
N LYS A 131 10.33 3.57 8.04
CA LYS A 131 9.57 3.30 9.27
C LYS A 131 10.45 3.44 10.52
N ARG A 132 11.71 2.98 10.49
CA ARG A 132 12.66 3.23 11.60
C ARG A 132 12.98 4.72 11.77
N LYS A 133 13.25 5.47 10.68
CA LYS A 133 13.53 6.92 10.73
C LYS A 133 12.38 7.73 11.34
N MET A 134 11.13 7.40 10.99
CA MET A 134 9.93 8.10 11.46
C MET A 134 9.37 7.54 12.78
N SER A 135 10.04 6.59 13.42
CA SER A 135 9.57 6.00 14.68
C SER A 135 9.76 6.92 15.88
N LEU A 136 8.92 6.76 16.90
CA LEU A 136 9.00 7.47 18.17
C LEU A 136 10.29 7.09 18.92
N ASN A 137 10.41 5.80 19.23
CA ASN A 137 11.63 5.17 19.77
C ASN A 137 12.29 4.38 18.64
N PRO A 138 13.47 4.77 18.14
CA PRO A 138 14.17 4.03 17.07
C PRO A 138 14.56 2.61 17.46
N PRO A 139 14.14 1.57 16.70
CA PRO A 139 14.66 0.22 16.86
C PRO A 139 16.16 0.18 16.52
N THR A 140 16.96 -0.26 17.49
CA THR A 140 18.40 -0.54 17.31
C THR A 140 18.62 -1.66 16.29
N ASP A 141 17.78 -2.70 16.31
CA ASP A 141 17.69 -3.68 15.23
C ASP A 141 16.27 -4.28 15.09
N ILE A 142 16.00 -4.95 13.96
CA ILE A 142 14.80 -5.77 13.75
C ILE A 142 15.20 -7.05 13.00
N ILE A 143 14.99 -8.19 13.65
CA ILE A 143 15.23 -9.52 13.09
C ILE A 143 13.93 -9.99 12.42
N TYR A 144 14.00 -10.50 11.18
CA TYR A 144 12.87 -11.12 10.48
C TYR A 144 13.21 -12.56 10.11
N GLN A 145 12.46 -13.53 10.61
CA GLN A 145 12.75 -14.95 10.42
C GLN A 145 11.50 -15.75 10.05
N LEU A 146 11.53 -16.41 8.88
CA LEU A 146 10.54 -17.44 8.54
C LEU A 146 10.82 -18.73 9.35
N VAL A 147 9.76 -19.32 9.91
CA VAL A 147 9.81 -20.57 10.67
C VAL A 147 9.29 -21.70 9.78
N TYR A 148 10.08 -22.76 9.67
CA TYR A 148 9.81 -23.92 8.83
C TYR A 148 9.54 -25.17 9.67
N GLY A 149 8.93 -26.20 9.06
CA GLY A 149 8.47 -27.41 9.75
C GLY A 149 9.53 -28.24 10.50
N SER A 150 10.83 -28.10 10.19
CA SER A 150 11.92 -28.74 10.97
C SER A 150 12.55 -27.85 12.03
N ASP A 151 12.24 -26.55 12.03
CA ASP A 151 12.83 -25.60 12.97
C ASP A 151 12.17 -25.74 14.35
N GLU A 152 12.89 -25.34 15.38
CA GLU A 152 12.37 -25.25 16.75
C GLU A 152 12.31 -23.78 17.16
N PHE A 153 11.11 -23.31 17.51
CA PHE A 153 10.84 -21.92 17.89
C PHE A 153 10.05 -21.90 19.19
N ILE A 154 10.62 -21.28 20.22
CA ILE A 154 10.03 -21.19 21.56
C ILE A 154 9.85 -19.70 21.90
N PRO A 155 8.63 -19.13 21.70
CA PRO A 155 8.36 -17.73 22.01
C PRO A 155 8.26 -17.52 23.53
N MET A 156 8.95 -16.51 24.04
CA MET A 156 9.03 -16.16 25.46
C MET A 156 8.42 -14.78 25.71
N MET A 157 7.09 -14.72 25.67
CA MET A 157 6.32 -13.49 25.84
C MET A 157 6.42 -12.86 27.23
N LYS A 158 6.09 -11.56 27.31
CA LYS A 158 6.06 -10.75 28.52
C LYS A 158 4.99 -11.27 29.48
N SER A 159 5.31 -11.31 30.78
CA SER A 159 4.43 -11.81 31.85
C SER A 159 4.80 -11.17 33.18
N HIS A 160 4.04 -11.45 34.23
CA HIS A 160 4.36 -10.99 35.59
C HIS A 160 5.71 -11.51 36.13
N LEU A 161 6.28 -12.57 35.53
CA LEU A 161 7.62 -13.09 35.85
C LEU A 161 8.70 -12.69 34.85
N ARG A 162 8.32 -12.28 33.62
CA ARG A 162 9.24 -11.97 32.53
C ARG A 162 8.92 -10.60 31.94
N LYS A 163 9.74 -9.59 32.26
CA LYS A 163 9.53 -8.22 31.78
C LYS A 163 9.89 -7.96 30.30
N VAL A 164 10.68 -8.84 29.69
CA VAL A 164 11.26 -8.69 28.34
C VAL A 164 10.69 -9.77 27.44
N GLU A 165 10.18 -9.42 26.26
CA GLU A 165 9.84 -10.43 25.24
C GLU A 165 11.13 -10.95 24.61
N THR A 166 11.23 -12.26 24.40
CA THR A 166 12.40 -12.90 23.78
C THR A 166 11.98 -14.23 23.15
N TYR A 167 12.91 -14.99 22.57
CA TYR A 167 12.65 -16.31 21.98
C TYR A 167 13.91 -17.17 21.97
N GLU A 168 13.72 -18.48 21.87
CA GLU A 168 14.75 -19.41 21.38
C GLU A 168 14.39 -19.85 19.95
N PHE A 169 15.38 -19.94 19.07
CA PHE A 169 15.22 -20.40 17.70
C PHE A 169 16.40 -21.26 17.25
N ASN A 170 16.11 -22.48 16.78
CA ASN A 170 17.10 -23.49 16.44
C ASN A 170 16.76 -24.14 15.09
N ILE A 171 17.69 -24.07 14.13
CA ILE A 171 17.52 -24.60 12.77
C ILE A 171 18.17 -25.99 12.71
N LYS A 172 17.38 -27.03 12.96
CA LYS A 172 17.87 -28.42 13.06
C LYS A 172 18.39 -28.99 11.74
N SER A 173 17.75 -28.61 10.62
CA SER A 173 18.04 -29.14 9.27
C SER A 173 18.26 -28.00 8.26
N PRO A 174 19.37 -27.24 8.33
CA PRO A 174 19.51 -25.95 7.63
C PRO A 174 19.34 -26.00 6.10
N PHE A 175 19.69 -27.12 5.46
CA PHE A 175 19.51 -27.33 4.01
C PHE A 175 18.22 -28.06 3.62
N GLN A 176 17.44 -28.54 4.60
CA GLN A 176 16.24 -29.36 4.40
C GLN A 176 15.13 -28.97 5.40
N ARG A 177 14.83 -27.66 5.48
CA ARG A 177 13.98 -27.09 6.53
C ARG A 177 12.48 -27.46 6.44
N GLY A 178 12.04 -27.98 5.29
CA GLY A 178 10.63 -28.29 5.01
C GLY A 178 9.87 -27.09 4.42
N GLU A 179 8.56 -27.04 4.67
CA GLU A 179 7.70 -25.89 4.31
C GLU A 179 7.68 -24.81 5.39
N VAL A 180 7.32 -23.57 5.01
CA VAL A 180 7.14 -22.44 5.93
C VAL A 180 5.80 -22.59 6.67
N ILE A 181 5.87 -22.75 8.00
CA ILE A 181 4.71 -22.86 8.91
C ILE A 181 4.35 -21.54 9.61
N GLY A 182 5.21 -20.52 9.51
CA GLY A 182 4.98 -19.19 10.07
C GLY A 182 6.22 -18.30 9.95
N GLY A 183 6.27 -17.26 10.76
CA GLY A 183 7.45 -16.41 10.93
C GLY A 183 7.36 -15.58 12.20
N PHE A 184 8.48 -14.99 12.59
CA PHE A 184 8.51 -13.97 13.64
C PHE A 184 9.38 -12.78 13.23
N GLY A 185 8.93 -11.60 13.62
CA GLY A 185 9.72 -10.37 13.66
C GLY A 185 10.06 -10.05 15.11
N TYR A 186 11.29 -9.69 15.40
CA TYR A 186 11.70 -9.29 16.75
C TYR A 186 12.33 -7.90 16.69
N ILE A 187 11.65 -6.93 17.29
CA ILE A 187 12.04 -5.51 17.31
C ILE A 187 12.84 -5.27 18.58
N ILE A 188 14.06 -4.77 18.43
CA ILE A 188 15.02 -4.52 19.51
C ILE A 188 15.20 -3.02 19.70
N TYR A 189 14.94 -2.52 20.90
CA TYR A 189 15.14 -1.13 21.28
C TYR A 189 16.31 -0.99 22.26
N GLU A 190 16.75 0.25 22.53
CA GLU A 190 17.79 0.53 23.52
C GLU A 190 17.37 0.12 24.95
N ASN A 191 16.07 0.17 25.25
CA ASN A 191 15.48 -0.41 26.46
C ASN A 191 14.95 -1.83 26.19
N PRO A 192 15.53 -2.90 26.76
CA PRO A 192 15.06 -4.26 26.53
C PRO A 192 13.63 -4.53 27.02
N GLU A 193 13.09 -3.77 27.98
CA GLU A 193 11.69 -3.93 28.42
C GLU A 193 10.67 -3.49 27.35
N GLU A 194 11.09 -2.79 26.28
CA GLU A 194 10.28 -2.42 25.12
C GLU A 194 10.40 -3.41 23.95
N ASN A 195 11.36 -4.34 23.99
CA ASN A 195 11.56 -5.35 22.94
C ASN A 195 10.29 -6.16 22.69
N LYS A 196 10.04 -6.48 21.41
CA LYS A 196 8.71 -6.93 20.96
C LYS A 196 8.78 -8.06 19.94
N LEU A 197 8.14 -9.19 20.26
CA LEU A 197 8.10 -10.40 19.43
C LEU A 197 6.78 -10.51 18.67
N ILE A 198 6.81 -10.21 17.38
CA ILE A 198 5.66 -10.25 16.48
C ILE A 198 5.62 -11.60 15.78
N MET A 199 4.71 -12.49 16.19
CA MET A 199 4.47 -13.76 15.49
C MET A 199 3.49 -13.57 14.33
N VAL A 200 3.75 -14.23 13.20
CA VAL A 200 2.90 -14.25 12.00
C VAL A 200 2.64 -15.70 11.61
N SER A 201 1.37 -16.10 11.57
CA SER A 201 0.97 -17.49 11.35
C SER A 201 0.95 -17.88 9.87
N LYS A 202 0.92 -19.18 9.56
CA LYS A 202 0.59 -19.65 8.20
C LYS A 202 -0.76 -19.09 7.70
N ALA A 203 -1.76 -18.97 8.58
CA ALA A 203 -3.06 -18.40 8.26
C ALA A 203 -2.99 -16.90 7.91
N ASP A 204 -2.07 -16.15 8.52
CA ASP A 204 -1.80 -14.75 8.14
C ASP A 204 -1.21 -14.63 6.74
N PHE A 205 -0.26 -15.50 6.39
CA PHE A 205 0.28 -15.56 5.03
C PHE A 205 -0.81 -15.96 4.02
N ASP A 206 -1.66 -16.92 4.35
CA ASP A 206 -2.74 -17.36 3.46
C ASP A 206 -3.85 -16.30 3.32
N LYS A 207 -4.11 -15.50 4.37
CA LYS A 207 -4.97 -14.30 4.27
C LYS A 207 -4.35 -13.25 3.36
N SER A 208 -3.04 -12.98 3.50
CA SER A 208 -2.32 -12.04 2.64
C SER A 208 -2.12 -12.55 1.21
N LYS A 209 -2.21 -13.87 0.95
CA LYS A 209 -2.29 -14.43 -0.39
C LYS A 209 -3.65 -14.20 -1.03
N LYS A 210 -4.75 -14.45 -0.31
CA LYS A 210 -6.12 -14.23 -0.80
C LYS A 210 -6.37 -12.78 -1.18
N ALA A 211 -6.01 -11.84 -0.31
CA ALA A 211 -6.18 -10.40 -0.52
C ALA A 211 -5.20 -9.75 -1.53
N ALA A 212 -4.57 -10.53 -2.42
CA ALA A 212 -3.62 -10.03 -3.40
C ALA A 212 -4.18 -10.08 -4.82
N GLN A 213 -4.04 -8.97 -5.57
CA GLN A 213 -4.54 -8.78 -6.95
C GLN A 213 -4.09 -9.87 -7.96
N SER A 214 -3.09 -10.69 -7.64
CA SER A 214 -2.72 -11.83 -8.47
C SER A 214 -2.01 -12.93 -7.68
N ASN A 215 -2.54 -14.15 -7.77
CA ASN A 215 -1.88 -15.35 -7.26
C ASN A 215 -0.54 -15.64 -7.98
N LYS A 216 -0.37 -15.21 -9.23
CA LYS A 216 0.79 -15.55 -10.08
C LYS A 216 2.15 -15.26 -9.44
N PHE A 217 2.27 -14.17 -8.68
CA PHE A 217 3.52 -13.88 -7.97
C PHE A 217 3.67 -14.71 -6.68
N TRP A 218 2.58 -14.96 -5.95
CA TRP A 218 2.57 -15.87 -4.79
C TRP A 218 2.85 -17.34 -5.17
N ASP A 219 2.45 -17.78 -6.36
CA ASP A 219 2.66 -19.15 -6.82
C ASP A 219 4.11 -19.36 -7.30
N ASN A 220 4.69 -18.37 -7.99
CA ASN A 220 6.07 -18.41 -8.45
C ASN A 220 7.10 -18.10 -7.34
N HIS A 221 6.77 -17.19 -6.42
CA HIS A 221 7.68 -16.66 -5.38
C HIS A 221 7.08 -16.73 -3.96
N PRO A 222 6.56 -17.89 -3.49
CA PRO A 222 5.81 -17.99 -2.24
C PRO A 222 6.63 -17.53 -1.01
N ARG A 223 7.89 -17.96 -0.92
CA ARG A 223 8.78 -17.59 0.20
C ARG A 223 9.08 -16.10 0.27
N GLU A 224 9.22 -15.43 -0.87
CA GLU A 224 9.46 -13.97 -0.93
C GLU A 224 8.23 -13.19 -0.47
N MET A 225 7.02 -13.65 -0.81
CA MET A 225 5.77 -13.03 -0.38
C MET A 225 5.43 -13.31 1.08
N GLN A 226 5.75 -14.50 1.60
CA GLN A 226 5.72 -14.79 3.03
C GLN A 226 6.69 -13.87 3.80
N TYR A 227 7.94 -13.72 3.32
CA TYR A 227 8.91 -12.81 3.92
C TYR A 227 8.47 -11.35 3.86
N LYS A 228 7.97 -10.87 2.70
CA LYS A 228 7.38 -9.52 2.59
C LYS A 228 6.25 -9.32 3.60
N THR A 229 5.33 -10.28 3.71
CA THR A 229 4.21 -10.22 4.66
C THR A 229 4.71 -10.15 6.10
N LEU A 230 5.72 -10.94 6.45
CA LEU A 230 6.36 -10.92 7.77
C LEU A 230 6.96 -9.54 8.09
N VAL A 231 7.71 -8.96 7.17
CA VAL A 231 8.30 -7.62 7.33
C VAL A 231 7.21 -6.57 7.53
N HIS A 232 6.19 -6.51 6.65
CA HIS A 232 5.09 -5.55 6.77
C HIS A 232 4.38 -5.67 8.13
N ARG A 233 3.91 -6.87 8.50
CA ARG A 233 3.20 -7.12 9.77
C ARG A 233 4.03 -6.81 11.03
N THR A 234 5.35 -6.80 10.91
CA THR A 234 6.29 -6.40 11.99
C THR A 234 6.44 -4.88 12.04
N LEU A 235 6.65 -4.23 10.89
CA LEU A 235 6.75 -2.77 10.78
C LEU A 235 5.44 -2.07 11.19
N ASP A 236 4.29 -2.70 10.98
CA ASP A 236 2.97 -2.26 11.47
C ASP A 236 2.86 -2.22 13.01
N LYS A 237 3.92 -2.59 13.75
CA LYS A 237 3.98 -2.59 15.23
C LYS A 237 5.00 -1.61 15.80
N ILE A 238 5.71 -0.88 14.94
CA ILE A 238 6.53 0.29 15.29
C ILE A 238 5.60 1.48 15.52
N GLN A 239 5.78 2.18 16.64
CA GLN A 239 5.07 3.45 16.89
C GLN A 239 5.74 4.58 16.10
N ILE A 240 4.95 5.28 15.30
CA ILE A 240 5.39 6.41 14.47
C ILE A 240 5.29 7.70 15.28
N ASP A 241 6.28 8.56 15.15
CA ASP A 241 6.36 9.86 15.80
C ASP A 241 5.56 10.92 15.03
N PRO A 242 4.51 11.52 15.61
CA PRO A 242 3.75 12.59 14.96
C PRO A 242 4.60 13.80 14.54
N GLU A 243 5.70 14.11 15.24
CA GLU A 243 6.59 15.23 14.90
C GLU A 243 7.49 14.92 13.70
N LYS A 244 7.71 13.63 13.39
CA LYS A 244 8.52 13.18 12.24
C LYS A 244 7.66 12.91 10.99
N VAL A 245 6.33 12.82 11.11
CA VAL A 245 5.42 12.61 9.98
C VAL A 245 5.37 13.85 9.08
N ASN A 246 5.95 13.73 7.89
CA ASN A 246 5.82 14.71 6.82
C ASN A 246 4.72 14.29 5.82
N LYS A 247 4.37 15.20 4.91
CA LYS A 247 3.40 14.92 3.83
C LYS A 247 3.78 13.67 3.03
N SER A 248 5.06 13.51 2.69
CA SER A 248 5.55 12.40 1.88
C SER A 248 5.42 11.02 2.54
N PHE A 249 5.45 10.94 3.87
CA PHE A 249 5.11 9.71 4.60
C PHE A 249 3.63 9.35 4.43
N LEU A 250 2.74 10.35 4.60
CA LEU A 250 1.30 10.16 4.49
C LEU A 250 0.88 9.74 3.07
N GLU A 251 1.39 10.41 2.03
CA GLU A 251 1.09 10.09 0.62
C GLU A 251 1.56 8.67 0.23
N VAL A 252 2.70 8.20 0.78
CA VAL A 252 3.23 6.85 0.52
C VAL A 252 2.44 5.77 1.27
N GLU A 253 2.08 6.01 2.53
CA GLU A 253 1.28 5.05 3.32
C GLU A 253 -0.17 4.98 2.84
N LEU A 254 -0.79 6.13 2.50
CA LEU A 254 -2.14 6.19 1.94
C LEU A 254 -2.20 5.49 0.58
N GLY A 255 -1.25 5.76 -0.32
CA GLY A 255 -1.20 5.09 -1.62
C GLY A 255 -1.01 3.57 -1.54
N GLU A 256 -0.30 3.05 -0.51
CA GLU A 256 -0.25 1.60 -0.25
C GLU A 256 -1.59 1.08 0.31
N ALA A 257 -2.22 1.81 1.23
CA ALA A 257 -3.50 1.44 1.82
C ALA A 257 -4.64 1.43 0.77
N GLU A 258 -4.70 2.43 -0.12
CA GLU A 258 -5.64 2.51 -1.24
C GLU A 258 -5.44 1.35 -2.23
N ALA A 259 -4.19 1.01 -2.57
CA ALA A 259 -3.88 -0.12 -3.44
C ALA A 259 -4.31 -1.47 -2.83
N ILE A 260 -4.20 -1.62 -1.50
CA ILE A 260 -4.68 -2.79 -0.77
C ILE A 260 -6.21 -2.81 -0.68
N ALA A 261 -6.86 -1.67 -0.42
CA ALA A 261 -8.31 -1.57 -0.36
C ALA A 261 -8.95 -1.86 -1.73
N ALA A 262 -8.40 -1.33 -2.82
CA ALA A 262 -8.86 -1.61 -4.18
C ALA A 262 -8.78 -3.11 -4.51
N ALA A 263 -7.71 -3.80 -4.09
CA ALA A 263 -7.57 -5.25 -4.25
C ALA A 263 -8.66 -6.04 -3.50
N GLN A 264 -9.03 -5.59 -2.30
CA GLN A 264 -10.07 -6.23 -1.49
C GLN A 264 -11.48 -5.97 -2.03
N ILE A 265 -11.73 -4.76 -2.55
CA ILE A 265 -13.00 -4.41 -3.22
C ILE A 265 -13.18 -5.23 -4.50
N GLU A 266 -12.12 -5.45 -5.28
CA GLU A 266 -12.16 -6.33 -6.46
C GLU A 266 -12.45 -7.80 -6.08
N GLU A 267 -11.99 -8.29 -4.92
CA GLU A 267 -12.35 -9.62 -4.40
C GLU A 267 -13.79 -9.68 -3.85
N GLY A 268 -14.29 -8.59 -3.26
CA GLY A 268 -15.64 -8.49 -2.67
C GLY A 268 -16.76 -8.32 -3.70
N ALA A 269 -16.55 -7.48 -4.72
CA ALA A 269 -17.49 -7.27 -5.82
C ALA A 269 -17.75 -8.54 -6.66
N ASN A 270 -16.87 -9.54 -6.57
CA ASN A 270 -17.05 -10.87 -7.16
C ASN A 270 -17.79 -11.87 -6.24
N LYS A 271 -18.39 -11.41 -5.13
CA LYS A 271 -19.08 -12.26 -4.13
C LYS A 271 -20.46 -11.77 -3.68
N GLU A 272 -20.84 -10.52 -3.97
CA GLU A 272 -22.16 -9.98 -3.65
C GLU A 272 -23.10 -10.07 -4.87
N THR A 273 -23.73 -11.24 -5.05
CA THR A 273 -24.99 -11.31 -5.79
C THR A 273 -26.11 -10.79 -4.89
N ILE A 274 -26.56 -9.56 -5.14
CA ILE A 274 -27.76 -9.02 -4.48
C ILE A 274 -28.98 -9.64 -5.18
N ASP A 275 -29.47 -10.76 -4.63
CA ASP A 275 -30.70 -11.40 -5.09
C ASP A 275 -31.92 -10.54 -4.75
N ILE A 276 -32.27 -9.63 -5.67
CA ILE A 276 -33.57 -8.96 -5.67
C ILE A 276 -34.54 -9.85 -6.44
N GLU A 277 -35.28 -10.70 -5.71
CA GLU A 277 -36.39 -11.46 -6.27
C GLU A 277 -37.54 -10.52 -6.68
N HIS A 278 -37.49 -10.03 -7.91
CA HIS A 278 -38.65 -9.43 -8.56
C HIS A 278 -39.62 -10.54 -8.99
N GLU A 279 -40.56 -10.90 -8.11
CA GLU A 279 -41.75 -11.63 -8.52
C GLU A 279 -42.47 -10.84 -9.62
N LYS A 280 -42.65 -11.49 -10.77
CA LYS A 280 -43.54 -11.02 -11.84
C LYS A 280 -44.83 -11.82 -11.78
N THR A 281 -45.94 -11.13 -11.56
CA THR A 281 -47.28 -11.67 -11.74
C THR A 281 -47.97 -10.95 -12.90
N ASP A 282 -47.89 -11.55 -14.09
CA ASP A 282 -48.96 -11.40 -15.10
C ASP A 282 -50.19 -12.16 -14.53
N ASP A 283 -51.46 -11.84 -14.76
CA ASP A 283 -52.19 -11.08 -15.79
C ASP A 283 -53.61 -10.76 -15.18
N PRO A 284 -54.60 -10.08 -15.82
CA PRO A 284 -54.59 -9.25 -17.02
C PRO A 284 -55.22 -7.85 -16.80
N ALA A 285 -55.34 -7.07 -17.89
CA ALA A 285 -55.74 -5.66 -17.84
C ALA A 285 -57.24 -5.37 -17.58
N GLN A 286 -57.52 -4.38 -16.74
CA GLN A 286 -58.67 -3.47 -16.90
C GLN A 286 -58.24 -2.01 -16.71
N THR A 287 -58.46 -1.19 -17.74
CA THR A 287 -58.45 0.28 -17.64
C THR A 287 -59.88 0.78 -17.41
N VAL A 288 -60.08 1.78 -16.55
CA VAL A 288 -60.83 3.03 -16.83
C VAL A 288 -61.00 3.91 -15.57
N GLU A 289 -60.93 5.22 -15.79
CA GLU A 289 -61.34 6.37 -14.95
C GLU A 289 -60.75 6.65 -13.55
N GLU A 290 -60.01 7.76 -13.52
CA GLU A 290 -59.77 8.66 -12.40
C GLU A 290 -61.04 9.47 -12.07
N ARG A 291 -61.46 9.56 -10.78
CA ARG A 291 -61.93 10.81 -10.13
C ARG A 291 -62.39 10.71 -8.65
N LYS A 292 -61.72 11.51 -7.82
CA LYS A 292 -62.25 12.45 -6.79
C LYS A 292 -63.23 12.02 -5.67
N ALA A 293 -62.72 12.21 -4.44
CA ALA A 293 -63.24 13.12 -3.39
C ALA A 293 -64.26 12.63 -2.32
N ASP A 294 -64.07 13.24 -1.13
CA ASP A 294 -64.96 13.41 0.04
C ASP A 294 -65.59 12.20 0.75
N GLY A 295 -65.94 12.40 2.03
CA GLY A 295 -66.89 11.52 2.72
C GLY A 295 -67.03 11.73 4.23
N GLY A 296 -66.12 11.13 5.01
CA GLY A 296 -66.31 10.94 6.46
C GLY A 296 -67.36 9.86 6.78
N PRO A 297 -67.98 9.90 7.96
CA PRO A 297 -67.29 9.57 9.22
C PRO A 297 -68.08 8.52 10.07
N SER A 298 -67.82 8.46 11.38
CA SER A 298 -68.62 7.77 12.42
C SER A 298 -68.44 6.23 12.54
N THR A 299 -68.41 5.58 13.73
CA THR A 299 -68.33 6.04 15.14
C THR A 299 -68.05 4.87 16.11
N ILE A 300 -67.62 5.18 17.36
CA ILE A 300 -67.78 4.40 18.63
C ILE A 300 -66.95 3.08 18.73
N GLU A 301 -65.98 2.87 19.64
CA GLU A 301 -65.84 3.09 21.13
C GLU A 301 -66.49 1.99 22.02
N PRO A 302 -66.06 1.77 23.29
CA PRO A 302 -64.90 2.31 24.06
C PRO A 302 -63.73 1.27 24.11
N GLU A 303 -63.10 0.72 25.17
CA GLU A 303 -63.05 0.74 26.68
C GLU A 303 -61.84 -0.20 27.07
N ILE A 304 -60.92 -0.10 28.05
CA ILE A 304 -60.35 0.76 29.13
C ILE A 304 -58.84 0.33 29.29
N ASP A 305 -57.84 0.94 29.96
CA ASP A 305 -57.64 1.65 31.26
C ASP A 305 -57.75 0.73 32.52
N GLU A 306 -56.96 0.82 33.61
CA GLU A 306 -55.80 1.63 34.09
C GLU A 306 -54.60 0.67 34.40
N ASP A 307 -53.35 1.02 34.80
CA ASP A 307 -52.54 2.24 35.06
C ASP A 307 -51.25 2.09 34.16
N GLU A 308 -50.01 2.58 34.28
CA GLU A 308 -49.14 3.24 35.30
C GLU A 308 -48.74 2.34 36.51
N LYS A 309 -47.75 2.63 37.40
CA LYS A 309 -47.00 3.85 37.80
C LYS A 309 -45.48 3.62 37.98
N ILE A 310 -44.70 4.69 37.77
CA ILE A 310 -43.49 5.19 38.52
C ILE A 310 -42.50 4.16 39.13
N GLY A 311 -41.16 4.28 39.02
CA GLY A 311 -40.30 5.35 38.50
C GLY A 311 -39.32 5.92 39.55
N GLY A 312 -38.13 6.37 39.13
CA GLY A 312 -37.22 7.17 39.97
C GLY A 312 -35.77 6.69 40.07
N GLU A 313 -34.88 7.67 40.28
CA GLU A 313 -33.51 7.61 40.82
C GLU A 313 -32.38 6.86 40.07
N GLY A 314 -31.22 7.49 40.16
CA GLY A 314 -29.84 7.06 39.92
C GLY A 314 -28.95 8.22 40.40
N PRO A 315 -27.65 8.29 40.07
CA PRO A 315 -26.72 7.25 39.63
C PRO A 315 -25.70 6.91 40.75
N ASP A 316 -24.82 5.94 40.55
CA ASP A 316 -23.53 5.91 41.29
C ASP A 316 -22.45 5.09 40.57
N PHE A 317 -21.19 5.54 40.71
CA PHE A 317 -19.88 4.98 40.27
C PHE A 317 -19.69 4.54 38.80
#